data_AF-A0A6C0D6Y8-F1
#
_entry.id   AF-A0A6C0D6Y8-F1
#
_cell.length_a   1.000
_cell.length_b   1.000
_cell.length_c   1.000
_cell.angle_alpha   90.00
_cell.angle_beta   90.00
_cell.angle_gamma   90.00
#
_symmetry.space_group_name_H-M   'P 1'
#
loop_
_entity.id
_entity.type
_entity.pdbx_description
1 polymer ?
#
loop_
_entity_poly.entity_id
_entity_poly.type
_entity_poly.pdbx_seq_one_letter_code
_entity_poly.pdbx_strand_id
1 'polypeptide(L)'
;MPSFKPKNLKKIKINKKTSTTLDGKHKEFMNEFNKDEVDKIPKLKLEKNEIKNILEKNVEDKTLTIEQVMDYHDKLKEINSKIKELKIKKTEYFLDNSKYIFDYFENKKDISKGSVTTGNNKILESFFKIKNSENSDANEIKNNNIFQKYLTNIDESFLDINEFLRPTDICHSCHKGELIPMDDEGVMICNFCYKNFQYLIENEKPSYKEPPKEVCFYAYKKINHFKEILAQFQGKETTQIPQEVIENLKYQIKKERIDNSKLTYYKTKELFKKLGYNKYYEHINFIKDKLGIKPPIISQELEETLCNFFMEIQYPYAKHCPDYRVNFLHYYYVLYKLFELLDEKHYLPEIPMLKDREKLIEQDTIWKKICEELDWEFKPTI
;
A
#
# COMPACT_ATOMS: atom_id res chain seq x y z
N MET A 1 -3.91 50.14 38.18
CA MET A 1 -4.53 48.87 37.76
C MET A 1 -3.80 48.36 36.52
N PRO A 2 -3.08 47.23 36.58
CA PRO A 2 -2.37 46.71 35.42
C PRO A 2 -3.38 46.11 34.43
N SER A 3 -3.38 46.60 33.19
CA SER A 3 -4.24 46.15 32.09
C SER A 3 -3.84 44.72 31.68
N PHE A 4 -4.65 43.75 32.10
CA PHE A 4 -4.52 42.35 31.71
C PHE A 4 -4.93 42.23 30.23
N LYS A 5 -3.97 42.22 29.30
CA LYS A 5 -4.22 41.78 27.91
C LYS A 5 -4.20 40.25 27.89
N PRO A 6 -5.34 39.57 27.66
CA PRO A 6 -5.35 38.12 27.55
C PRO A 6 -4.52 37.71 26.33
N LYS A 7 -3.46 36.92 26.54
CA LYS A 7 -2.71 36.28 25.45
C LYS A 7 -3.63 35.27 24.76
N ASN A 8 -3.84 35.44 23.46
CA ASN A 8 -4.64 34.53 22.65
C ASN A 8 -3.92 33.16 22.58
N LEU A 9 -4.47 32.14 23.25
CA LEU A 9 -3.91 30.79 23.34
C LEU A 9 -4.28 29.88 22.15
N LYS A 10 -5.06 30.37 21.19
CA LYS A 10 -5.40 29.60 19.98
C LYS A 10 -4.23 29.63 19.00
N LYS A 11 -3.39 28.61 19.03
CA LYS A 11 -2.48 28.30 17.91
C LYS A 11 -3.33 27.99 16.69
N ILE A 12 -3.41 28.93 15.74
CA ILE A 12 -4.04 28.69 14.44
C ILE A 12 -3.20 27.63 13.74
N LYS A 13 -3.71 26.39 13.66
CA LYS A 13 -3.11 25.33 12.85
C LYS A 13 -3.42 25.65 11.38
N ILE A 14 -2.55 26.39 10.71
CA ILE A 14 -2.62 26.61 9.27
C ILE A 14 -2.00 25.38 8.59
N ASN A 15 -2.71 24.81 7.61
CA ASN A 15 -2.17 23.73 6.79
C ASN A 15 -0.93 24.26 6.04
N LYS A 16 0.23 23.61 6.14
CA LYS A 16 1.45 24.05 5.45
C LYS A 16 1.23 24.20 3.93
N LYS A 17 0.29 23.42 3.37
CA LYS A 17 -0.09 23.50 1.95
C LYS A 17 -0.70 24.85 1.57
N THR A 18 -1.47 25.49 2.45
CA THR A 18 -2.11 26.79 2.17
C THR A 18 -1.24 28.00 2.47
N SER A 19 -0.09 27.81 3.14
CA SER A 19 0.86 28.89 3.47
C SER A 19 2.04 28.98 2.50
N THR A 20 2.14 28.06 1.54
CA THR A 20 3.26 28.01 0.61
C THR A 20 3.06 29.05 -0.50
N THR A 21 4.05 29.91 -0.75
CA THR A 21 4.00 30.90 -1.85
C THR A 21 4.91 30.48 -2.99
N LEU A 22 4.59 30.90 -4.22
CA LEU A 22 5.42 30.65 -5.40
C LEU A 22 6.80 31.26 -5.20
N ASP A 23 6.86 32.51 -4.70
CA ASP A 23 8.10 33.20 -4.33
C ASP A 23 8.95 32.37 -3.35
N GLY A 24 8.33 31.84 -2.29
CA GLY A 24 9.01 31.04 -1.27
C GLY A 24 9.59 29.75 -1.84
N LYS A 25 8.77 28.98 -2.56
CA LYS A 25 9.20 27.71 -3.16
C LYS A 25 10.24 27.90 -4.25
N HIS A 26 10.04 28.87 -5.13
CA HIS A 26 11.00 29.17 -6.18
C HIS A 26 12.35 29.59 -5.59
N LYS A 27 12.35 30.41 -4.52
CA LYS A 27 13.58 30.81 -3.82
C LYS A 27 14.27 29.63 -3.13
N GLU A 28 13.52 28.67 -2.59
CA GLU A 28 14.09 27.42 -2.07
C GLU A 28 14.85 26.66 -3.15
N PHE A 29 14.23 26.44 -4.31
CA PHE A 29 14.88 25.78 -5.46
C PHE A 29 16.09 26.57 -5.97
N MET A 30 16.01 27.90 -6.07
CA MET A 30 17.15 28.73 -6.46
C MET A 30 18.32 28.61 -5.48
N ASN A 31 18.04 28.58 -4.18
CA ASN A 31 19.07 28.39 -3.17
C ASN A 31 19.68 26.99 -3.25
N GLU A 32 18.89 25.97 -3.56
CA GLU A 32 19.39 24.61 -3.76
C GLU A 32 20.31 24.54 -5.00
N PHE A 33 19.88 25.07 -6.14
CA PHE A 33 20.70 25.12 -7.35
C PHE A 33 21.98 25.94 -7.16
N ASN A 34 21.91 27.05 -6.44
CA ASN A 34 23.11 27.84 -6.11
C ASN A 34 24.10 27.05 -5.25
N LYS A 35 23.62 26.31 -4.24
CA LYS A 35 24.48 25.42 -3.44
C LYS A 35 25.07 24.30 -4.29
N ASP A 36 24.29 23.75 -5.21
CA ASP A 36 24.76 22.70 -6.10
C ASP A 36 25.85 23.22 -7.06
N GLU A 37 25.71 24.45 -7.57
CA GLU A 37 26.67 25.07 -8.49
C GLU A 37 27.93 25.61 -7.81
N VAL A 38 27.80 26.19 -6.61
CA VAL A 38 28.93 26.83 -5.90
C VAL A 38 29.69 25.83 -5.02
N ASP A 39 29.01 24.88 -4.39
CA ASP A 39 29.65 23.96 -3.44
C ASP A 39 29.78 22.54 -3.99
N LYS A 40 28.68 21.91 -4.41
CA LYS A 40 28.70 20.46 -4.70
C LYS A 40 29.42 20.13 -6.00
N ILE A 41 29.10 20.82 -7.10
CA ILE A 41 29.73 20.57 -8.40
C ILE A 41 31.23 20.86 -8.37
N PRO A 42 31.72 21.96 -7.76
CA PRO A 42 33.15 22.22 -7.64
C PRO A 42 33.88 21.18 -6.79
N LYS A 43 33.30 20.75 -5.65
CA LYS A 43 33.88 19.67 -4.82
C LYS A 43 34.00 18.36 -5.60
N LEU A 44 32.93 17.96 -6.31
CA LEU A 44 32.93 16.77 -7.16
C LEU A 44 33.94 16.88 -8.32
N LYS A 45 34.18 18.08 -8.86
CA LYS A 45 35.22 18.32 -9.88
C LYS A 45 36.63 18.24 -9.31
N LEU A 46 36.86 18.73 -8.09
CA LEU A 46 38.14 18.61 -7.40
C LEU A 46 38.47 17.14 -7.12
N GLU A 47 37.52 16.41 -6.52
CA GLU A 47 37.63 14.97 -6.26
C GLU A 47 37.88 14.17 -7.55
N LYS A 48 37.18 14.52 -8.64
CA LYS A 48 37.42 13.95 -9.96
C LYS A 48 38.85 14.19 -10.45
N ASN A 49 39.41 15.39 -10.24
CA ASN A 49 40.77 15.72 -10.67
C ASN A 49 41.81 15.03 -9.79
N GLU A 50 41.56 14.90 -8.48
CA GLU A 50 42.41 14.15 -7.57
C GLU A 50 42.51 12.67 -7.97
N ILE A 51 41.36 12.03 -8.24
CA ILE A 51 41.32 10.63 -8.68
C ILE A 51 42.02 10.46 -10.04
N LYS A 52 41.85 11.41 -10.97
CA LYS A 52 42.59 11.40 -12.24
C LYS A 52 44.10 11.50 -12.04
N ASN A 53 44.57 12.40 -11.18
CA ASN A 53 45.99 12.56 -10.87
C ASN A 53 46.57 11.29 -10.21
N ILE A 54 45.79 10.61 -9.36
CA ILE A 54 46.16 9.33 -8.75
C ILE A 54 46.30 8.24 -9.82
N LEU A 55 45.36 8.18 -10.76
CA LEU A 55 45.42 7.24 -11.87
C LEU A 55 46.60 7.52 -12.81
N GLU A 56 46.87 8.78 -13.15
CA GLU A 56 47.99 9.20 -13.99
C GLU A 56 49.34 8.86 -13.35
N LYS A 57 49.54 9.18 -12.06
CA LYS A 57 50.76 8.80 -11.31
C LYS A 57 50.96 7.29 -11.22
N ASN A 58 49.88 6.52 -11.10
CA ASN A 58 49.96 5.08 -11.05
C ASN A 58 50.38 4.44 -12.39
N VAL A 59 50.17 5.11 -13.53
CA VAL A 59 50.67 4.63 -14.83
C VAL A 59 52.21 4.67 -14.87
N GLU A 60 52.83 5.64 -14.18
CA GLU A 60 54.29 5.81 -14.12
C GLU A 60 54.92 4.92 -13.04
N ASP A 61 54.35 4.92 -11.81
CA ASP A 61 54.97 4.26 -10.66
C ASP A 61 54.50 2.80 -10.42
N LYS A 62 53.41 2.34 -11.08
CA LYS A 62 52.78 1.01 -10.90
C LYS A 62 52.56 0.60 -9.43
N THR A 63 52.11 1.53 -8.60
CA THR A 63 51.99 1.34 -7.15
C THR A 63 50.66 0.75 -6.69
N LEU A 64 49.58 0.84 -7.49
CA LEU A 64 48.24 0.39 -7.08
C LEU A 64 47.90 -1.00 -7.63
N THR A 65 47.08 -1.74 -6.89
CA THR A 65 46.55 -3.04 -7.34
C THR A 65 45.46 -2.87 -8.41
N ILE A 66 45.24 -3.91 -9.21
CA ILE A 66 44.22 -3.91 -10.28
C ILE A 66 42.83 -3.58 -9.72
N GLU A 67 42.49 -4.10 -8.54
CA GLU A 67 41.22 -3.84 -7.84
C GLU A 67 41.05 -2.35 -7.49
N GLN A 68 42.09 -1.71 -6.95
CA GLN A 68 42.04 -0.29 -6.60
C GLN A 68 41.87 0.60 -7.84
N VAL A 69 42.50 0.23 -8.96
CA VAL A 69 42.34 0.95 -10.24
C VAL A 69 40.89 0.87 -10.75
N MET A 70 40.27 -0.31 -10.63
CA MET A 70 38.86 -0.50 -10.99
C MET A 70 37.93 0.34 -10.10
N ASP A 71 38.16 0.36 -8.79
CA ASP A 71 37.40 1.18 -7.84
C ASP A 71 37.46 2.67 -8.17
N TYR A 72 38.65 3.18 -8.52
CA TYR A 72 38.82 4.57 -8.94
C TYR A 72 38.08 4.89 -10.25
N HIS A 73 38.07 3.96 -11.21
CA HIS A 73 37.30 4.13 -12.45
C HIS A 73 35.79 4.15 -12.20
N ASP A 74 35.28 3.31 -11.30
CA ASP A 74 33.86 3.30 -10.97
C ASP A 74 33.44 4.54 -10.16
N LYS A 75 34.27 5.00 -9.22
CA LYS A 75 34.07 6.30 -8.56
C LYS A 75 34.04 7.46 -9.56
N LEU A 76 34.90 7.46 -10.58
CA LEU A 76 34.86 8.48 -11.64
C LEU A 76 33.55 8.46 -12.43
N LYS A 77 33.00 7.28 -12.75
CA LYS A 77 31.70 7.16 -13.41
C LYS A 77 30.59 7.70 -12.50
N GLU A 78 30.60 7.33 -11.22
CA GLU A 78 29.62 7.78 -10.24
C GLU A 78 29.63 9.31 -10.08
N ILE A 79 30.81 9.92 -9.94
CA ILE A 79 30.96 11.37 -9.86
C ILE A 79 30.43 12.05 -11.14
N ASN A 80 30.71 11.49 -12.32
CA ASN A 80 30.19 12.03 -13.58
C ASN A 80 28.66 11.95 -13.67
N SER A 81 28.07 10.83 -13.24
CA SER A 81 26.61 10.67 -13.18
C SER A 81 25.98 11.67 -12.23
N LYS A 82 26.53 11.83 -11.02
CA LYS A 82 26.07 12.83 -10.03
C LYS A 82 26.13 14.26 -10.58
N ILE A 83 27.21 14.65 -11.25
CA ILE A 83 27.32 15.98 -11.87
C ILE A 83 26.26 16.15 -12.97
N LYS A 84 25.99 15.10 -13.76
CA LYS A 84 24.99 15.14 -14.82
C LYS A 84 23.57 15.27 -14.24
N GLU A 85 23.24 14.48 -13.21
CA GLU A 85 21.95 14.52 -12.50
C GLU A 85 21.65 15.91 -11.94
N LEU A 86 22.61 16.54 -11.24
CA LEU A 86 22.43 17.89 -10.69
C LEU A 86 22.13 18.94 -11.78
N LYS A 87 22.77 18.82 -12.95
CA LYS A 87 22.52 19.72 -14.09
C LYS A 87 21.17 19.46 -14.75
N ILE A 88 20.77 18.20 -14.87
CA ILE A 88 19.48 17.81 -15.44
C ILE A 88 18.36 18.30 -14.54
N LYS A 89 18.45 18.09 -13.22
CA LYS A 89 17.46 18.55 -12.23
C LYS A 89 17.19 20.05 -12.35
N LYS A 90 18.24 20.86 -12.51
CA LYS A 90 18.10 22.31 -12.75
C LYS A 90 17.36 22.59 -14.06
N THR A 91 17.73 21.87 -15.13
CA THR A 91 17.16 22.08 -16.47
C THR A 91 15.69 21.70 -16.53
N GLU A 92 15.32 20.51 -16.04
CA GLU A 92 13.93 20.02 -15.99
C GLU A 92 13.03 20.98 -15.20
N TYR A 93 13.50 21.44 -14.03
CA TYR A 93 12.76 22.42 -13.23
C TYR A 93 12.40 23.68 -14.03
N PHE A 94 13.34 24.23 -14.80
CA PHE A 94 13.07 25.41 -15.62
C PHE A 94 12.21 25.09 -16.85
N LEU A 95 12.37 23.92 -17.47
CA LEU A 95 11.53 23.54 -18.61
C LEU A 95 10.05 23.47 -18.20
N ASP A 96 9.76 22.86 -17.06
CA ASP A 96 8.38 22.63 -16.63
C ASP A 96 7.75 23.88 -15.99
N ASN A 97 8.56 24.75 -15.36
CA ASN A 97 8.04 25.85 -14.55
C ASN A 97 8.31 27.25 -15.12
N SER A 98 9.19 27.42 -16.11
CA SER A 98 9.60 28.75 -16.62
C SER A 98 8.42 29.61 -17.06
N LYS A 99 7.46 29.03 -17.78
CA LYS A 99 6.26 29.74 -18.24
C LYS A 99 5.44 30.29 -17.08
N TYR A 100 5.15 29.46 -16.08
CA TYR A 100 4.33 29.85 -14.93
C TYR A 100 5.04 30.85 -14.03
N ILE A 101 6.35 30.70 -13.86
CA ILE A 101 7.18 31.65 -13.11
C ILE A 101 7.20 33.01 -13.83
N PHE A 102 7.41 33.02 -15.14
CA PHE A 102 7.45 34.24 -15.95
C PHE A 102 6.11 34.97 -15.91
N ASP A 103 5.00 34.26 -16.16
CA ASP A 103 3.65 34.83 -16.11
C ASP A 103 3.33 35.41 -14.72
N TYR A 104 3.75 34.72 -13.65
CA TYR A 104 3.57 35.21 -12.27
C TYR A 104 4.33 36.52 -12.01
N PHE A 105 5.60 36.62 -12.41
CA PHE A 105 6.42 37.80 -12.17
C PHE A 105 6.07 38.99 -13.07
N GLU A 106 5.67 38.75 -14.33
CA GLU A 106 5.15 39.81 -15.20
C GLU A 106 3.83 40.36 -14.63
N ASN A 107 2.89 39.50 -14.19
CA ASN A 107 1.66 39.97 -13.53
C ASN A 107 1.95 40.79 -12.26
N LYS A 108 2.93 40.37 -11.44
CA LYS A 108 3.34 41.10 -10.23
C LYS A 108 3.97 42.46 -10.57
N LYS A 109 4.74 42.53 -11.65
CA LYS A 109 5.36 43.76 -12.16
C LYS A 109 4.33 44.73 -12.72
N ASP A 110 3.33 44.24 -13.45
CA ASP A 110 2.23 45.06 -13.98
C ASP A 110 1.36 45.64 -12.86
N ILE A 111 1.14 44.87 -11.79
CA ILE A 111 0.53 45.36 -10.54
C ILE A 111 1.40 46.47 -9.92
N SER A 112 2.72 46.27 -9.84
CA SER A 112 3.63 47.26 -9.22
C SER A 112 3.76 48.57 -10.02
N LYS A 113 3.60 48.52 -11.35
CA LYS A 113 3.65 49.68 -12.25
C LYS A 113 2.32 50.42 -12.38
N GLY A 114 1.26 49.95 -11.70
CA GLY A 114 -0.04 50.61 -11.67
C GLY A 114 -0.86 50.48 -12.97
N SER A 115 -0.49 49.57 -13.87
CA SER A 115 -1.24 49.35 -15.13
C SER A 115 -2.56 48.60 -14.90
N VAL A 116 -2.75 48.00 -13.72
CA VAL A 116 -3.99 47.32 -13.31
C VAL A 116 -4.39 47.87 -11.94
N THR A 117 -5.51 48.58 -11.87
CA THR A 117 -6.09 49.11 -10.62
C THR A 117 -6.60 47.97 -9.74
N THR A 118 -5.72 47.37 -8.96
CA THR A 118 -6.10 46.31 -8.01
C THR A 118 -5.15 46.30 -6.84
N GLY A 119 -5.62 46.76 -5.67
CA GLY A 119 -4.87 46.59 -4.43
C GLY A 119 -5.55 47.26 -3.24
N ASN A 120 -5.70 48.58 -3.25
CA ASN A 120 -6.13 49.30 -2.06
C ASN A 120 -7.65 49.55 -2.00
N ASN A 121 -8.31 49.68 -3.15
CA ASN A 121 -9.76 49.95 -3.18
C ASN A 121 -10.61 48.69 -2.97
N LYS A 122 -10.16 47.50 -3.37
CA LYS A 122 -10.96 46.26 -3.23
C LYS A 122 -11.21 45.80 -1.79
N ILE A 123 -10.24 46.02 -0.89
CA ILE A 123 -10.42 45.67 0.54
C ILE A 123 -11.41 46.64 1.20
N LEU A 124 -11.32 47.94 0.86
CA LEU A 124 -12.29 48.94 1.31
C LEU A 124 -13.67 48.69 0.69
N GLU A 125 -13.76 48.40 -0.60
CA GLU A 125 -15.01 48.11 -1.32
C GLU A 125 -15.68 46.80 -0.86
N SER A 126 -14.90 45.77 -0.51
CA SER A 126 -15.44 44.53 0.08
C SER A 126 -15.88 44.73 1.54
N PHE A 127 -15.19 45.59 2.29
CA PHE A 127 -15.59 46.01 3.64
C PHE A 127 -16.89 46.84 3.60
N PHE A 128 -17.08 47.67 2.57
CA PHE A 128 -18.28 48.48 2.37
C PHE A 128 -19.37 47.83 1.48
N LYS A 129 -19.16 46.61 0.96
CA LYS A 129 -20.07 45.88 0.06
C LYS A 129 -20.57 46.71 -1.14
N ILE A 130 -19.72 47.57 -1.68
CA ILE A 130 -20.06 48.35 -2.87
C ILE A 130 -19.78 47.46 -4.09
N LYS A 131 -20.81 46.79 -4.61
CA LYS A 131 -20.68 45.99 -5.83
C LYS A 131 -20.61 46.91 -7.05
N ASN A 132 -19.55 46.76 -7.83
CA ASN A 132 -19.59 46.89 -9.29
C ASN A 132 -19.02 45.61 -9.90
N SER A 133 -19.93 44.73 -10.32
CA SER A 133 -19.69 43.70 -11.35
C SER A 133 -19.25 44.44 -12.63
N GLU A 134 -18.22 44.06 -13.41
CA GLU A 134 -18.10 42.77 -14.10
C GLU A 134 -16.65 42.46 -14.56
N ASN A 135 -15.60 43.21 -14.15
CA ASN A 135 -14.25 43.06 -14.73
C ASN A 135 -13.12 42.62 -13.77
N SER A 136 -13.40 42.43 -12.48
CA SER A 136 -12.37 42.09 -11.48
C SER A 136 -12.02 40.60 -11.37
N ASP A 137 -12.95 39.71 -11.74
CA ASP A 137 -12.88 38.30 -11.34
C ASP A 137 -12.05 37.45 -12.31
N ALA A 138 -11.96 37.85 -13.58
CA ALA A 138 -11.23 37.10 -14.60
C ALA A 138 -9.70 37.06 -14.37
N ASN A 139 -9.13 38.11 -13.78
CA ASN A 139 -7.68 38.18 -13.49
C ASN A 139 -7.31 37.39 -12.22
N GLU A 140 -8.18 37.34 -11.22
CA GLU A 140 -7.95 36.54 -10.00
C GLU A 140 -8.02 35.02 -10.30
N ILE A 141 -8.96 34.61 -11.16
CA ILE A 141 -9.09 33.21 -11.61
C ILE A 141 -7.84 32.76 -12.41
N LYS A 142 -7.32 33.61 -13.31
CA LYS A 142 -6.10 33.31 -14.08
C LYS A 142 -4.87 33.16 -13.18
N ASN A 143 -4.71 34.04 -12.18
CA ASN A 143 -3.58 34.00 -11.26
C ASN A 143 -3.63 32.76 -10.33
N ASN A 144 -4.81 32.38 -9.85
CA ASN A 144 -4.97 31.16 -9.06
C ASN A 144 -4.63 29.90 -9.87
N ASN A 145 -5.02 29.85 -11.15
CA ASN A 145 -4.73 28.71 -12.04
C ASN A 145 -3.22 28.58 -12.34
N ILE A 146 -2.51 29.70 -12.55
CA ILE A 146 -1.03 29.70 -12.72
C ILE A 146 -0.35 29.15 -11.46
N PHE A 147 -0.80 29.57 -10.28
CA PHE A 147 -0.25 29.14 -9.01
C PHE A 147 -0.49 27.66 -8.73
N GLN A 148 -1.71 27.17 -8.95
CA GLN A 148 -2.05 25.76 -8.80
C GLN A 148 -1.25 24.88 -9.77
N LYS A 149 -1.13 25.27 -11.05
CA LYS A 149 -0.34 24.53 -12.04
C LYS A 149 1.13 24.44 -11.66
N TYR A 150 1.73 25.53 -11.17
CA TYR A 150 3.11 25.51 -10.68
C TYR A 150 3.29 24.56 -9.49
N LEU A 151 2.36 24.57 -8.53
CA LEU A 151 2.45 23.68 -7.37
C LEU A 151 2.24 22.21 -7.73
N THR A 152 1.30 21.90 -8.64
CA THR A 152 1.07 20.54 -9.14
C THR A 152 2.29 20.00 -9.88
N ASN A 153 3.00 20.85 -10.65
CA ASN A 153 4.22 20.45 -11.34
C ASN A 153 5.39 20.14 -10.38
N ILE A 154 5.36 20.70 -9.17
CA ILE A 154 6.42 20.48 -8.16
C ILE A 154 6.08 19.30 -7.26
N ASP A 155 4.81 19.15 -6.89
CA ASP A 155 4.33 18.08 -6.02
C ASP A 155 2.86 17.78 -6.31
N GLU A 156 2.60 16.54 -6.74
CA GLU A 156 1.26 16.01 -7.01
C GLU A 156 0.33 16.09 -5.80
N SER A 157 0.88 16.20 -4.58
CA SER A 157 0.10 16.37 -3.36
C SER A 157 -0.66 17.71 -3.28
N PHE A 158 -0.37 18.66 -4.16
CA PHE A 158 -1.13 19.92 -4.32
C PHE A 158 -2.28 19.83 -5.30
N LEU A 159 -2.48 18.69 -5.97
CA LEU A 159 -3.64 18.48 -6.84
C LEU A 159 -4.92 18.45 -6.00
N ASP A 160 -5.81 19.42 -6.20
CA ASP A 160 -7.13 19.42 -5.55
C ASP A 160 -8.11 18.57 -6.36
N ILE A 161 -8.35 17.35 -5.87
CA ILE A 161 -9.30 16.40 -6.46
C ILE A 161 -10.71 17.02 -6.53
N ASN A 162 -11.05 17.91 -5.61
CA ASN A 162 -12.37 18.53 -5.57
C ASN A 162 -12.63 19.45 -6.77
N GLU A 163 -11.58 19.98 -7.41
CA GLU A 163 -11.72 20.79 -8.62
C GLU A 163 -12.16 19.96 -9.84
N PHE A 164 -11.99 18.64 -9.77
CA PHE A 164 -12.44 17.68 -10.78
C PHE A 164 -13.79 17.02 -10.44
N LEU A 165 -14.30 17.22 -9.23
CA LEU A 165 -15.63 16.74 -8.83
C LEU A 165 -16.70 17.63 -9.45
N ARG A 166 -17.38 17.12 -10.48
CA ARG A 166 -18.59 17.76 -11.02
C ARG A 166 -19.80 17.19 -10.29
N PRO A 167 -20.67 18.03 -9.70
CA PRO A 167 -21.90 17.55 -9.10
C PRO A 167 -22.78 16.93 -10.20
N THR A 168 -23.07 15.64 -10.05
CA THR A 168 -23.92 14.86 -10.97
C THR A 168 -25.41 15.10 -10.75
N ASP A 169 -25.77 15.68 -9.61
CA ASP A 169 -27.15 15.72 -9.13
C ASP A 169 -27.89 16.99 -9.61
N ILE A 170 -27.14 17.96 -10.16
CA ILE A 170 -27.67 19.26 -10.59
C ILE A 170 -27.55 19.40 -12.10
N CYS A 171 -28.64 19.81 -12.74
CA CYS A 171 -28.69 20.02 -14.18
C CYS A 171 -27.67 21.07 -14.65
N HIS A 172 -26.77 20.67 -15.57
CA HIS A 172 -25.73 21.54 -16.13
C HIS A 172 -26.27 22.67 -17.01
N SER A 173 -27.52 22.57 -17.48
CA SER A 173 -28.14 23.58 -18.36
C SER A 173 -28.93 24.66 -17.61
N CYS A 174 -29.50 24.35 -16.44
CA CYS A 174 -30.34 25.31 -15.71
C CYS A 174 -29.86 25.60 -14.28
N HIS A 175 -28.88 24.85 -13.77
CA HIS A 175 -28.27 24.98 -12.44
C HIS A 175 -29.26 25.05 -11.26
N LYS A 176 -30.51 24.59 -11.47
CA LYS A 176 -31.61 24.64 -10.50
C LYS A 176 -32.37 23.32 -10.38
N GLY A 177 -32.52 22.61 -11.49
CA GLY A 177 -33.23 21.34 -11.51
C GLY A 177 -32.35 20.15 -11.12
N GLU A 178 -32.99 19.17 -10.51
CA GLU A 178 -32.40 17.87 -10.18
C GLU A 178 -32.43 16.96 -11.42
N LEU A 179 -31.38 16.16 -11.57
CA LEU A 179 -31.26 15.17 -12.64
C LEU A 179 -31.81 13.82 -12.17
N ILE A 180 -32.91 13.38 -12.78
CA ILE A 180 -33.57 12.11 -12.46
C ILE A 180 -33.09 11.05 -13.47
N PRO A 181 -32.43 9.96 -13.03
CA PRO A 181 -31.98 8.90 -13.93
C PRO A 181 -33.16 8.05 -14.42
N MET A 182 -33.15 7.73 -15.72
CA MET A 182 -34.01 6.74 -16.35
C MET A 182 -33.12 5.62 -16.89
N ASP A 183 -33.02 4.54 -16.13
CA ASP A 183 -32.09 3.44 -16.38
C ASP A 183 -32.40 2.69 -17.70
N ASP A 184 -33.67 2.57 -18.05
CA ASP A 184 -34.10 1.86 -19.26
C ASP A 184 -33.62 2.54 -20.56
N GLU A 185 -33.41 3.86 -20.51
CA GLU A 185 -33.05 4.68 -21.67
C GLU A 185 -31.60 5.22 -21.60
N GLY A 186 -30.87 5.02 -20.50
CA GLY A 186 -29.50 5.54 -20.34
C GLY A 186 -29.43 7.06 -20.31
N VAL A 187 -30.49 7.74 -19.87
CA VAL A 187 -30.59 9.20 -19.84
C VAL A 187 -31.00 9.72 -18.47
N MET A 188 -30.45 10.87 -18.09
CA MET A 188 -30.91 11.66 -16.96
C MET A 188 -31.76 12.82 -17.45
N ILE A 189 -32.94 13.00 -16.88
CA ILE A 189 -33.87 14.06 -17.25
C ILE A 189 -33.93 15.10 -16.14
N CYS A 190 -33.71 16.37 -16.49
CA CYS A 190 -33.89 17.47 -15.56
C CYS A 190 -35.37 17.72 -15.25
N ASN A 191 -35.76 17.77 -13.99
CA ASN A 191 -37.14 18.06 -13.57
C ASN A 191 -37.63 19.50 -13.88
N PHE A 192 -36.72 20.46 -14.05
CA PHE A 192 -37.04 21.87 -14.28
C PHE A 192 -36.98 22.29 -15.76
N CYS A 193 -35.94 21.90 -16.50
CA CYS A 193 -35.75 22.32 -17.90
C CYS A 193 -35.97 21.20 -18.92
N TYR A 194 -36.35 19.99 -18.48
CA TYR A 194 -36.69 18.83 -19.31
C TYR A 194 -35.64 18.43 -20.35
N LYS A 195 -34.39 18.86 -20.15
CA LYS A 195 -33.28 18.44 -20.99
C LYS A 195 -32.83 17.05 -20.56
N ASN A 196 -32.56 16.21 -21.56
CA ASN A 196 -31.95 14.91 -21.38
C ASN A 196 -30.42 15.02 -21.44
N PHE A 197 -29.75 14.23 -20.62
CA PHE A 197 -28.30 14.05 -20.61
C PHE A 197 -28.02 12.55 -20.66
N GLN A 198 -27.32 12.07 -21.69
CA GLN A 198 -26.89 10.68 -21.72
C GLN A 198 -25.90 10.41 -20.59
N TYR A 199 -26.08 9.29 -19.90
CA TYR A 199 -25.15 8.84 -18.88
C TYR A 199 -24.89 7.34 -19.04
N LEU A 200 -23.69 6.91 -18.67
CA LEU A 200 -23.30 5.51 -18.74
C LEU A 200 -23.82 4.79 -17.51
N ILE A 201 -24.63 3.75 -17.74
CA ILE A 201 -25.07 2.84 -16.69
C ILE A 201 -24.02 1.74 -16.56
N GLU A 202 -23.19 1.84 -15.53
CA GLU A 202 -22.36 0.72 -15.12
C GLU A 202 -23.24 -0.28 -14.37
N ASN A 203 -23.72 -1.30 -15.08
CA ASN A 203 -24.39 -2.43 -14.45
C ASN A 203 -23.39 -3.19 -13.57
N GLU A 204 -23.47 -3.02 -12.24
CA GLU A 204 -22.67 -3.79 -11.27
C GLU A 204 -23.03 -5.29 -11.25
N LYS A 205 -24.18 -5.67 -11.84
CA LYS A 205 -24.57 -7.08 -12.00
C LYS A 205 -24.09 -7.61 -13.35
N PRO A 206 -23.18 -8.60 -13.40
CA PRO A 206 -22.81 -9.25 -14.65
C PRO A 206 -24.05 -9.90 -15.27
N SER A 207 -24.29 -9.63 -16.55
CA SER A 207 -25.31 -10.32 -17.34
C SER A 207 -24.98 -11.82 -17.39
N TYR A 208 -25.98 -12.69 -17.28
CA TYR A 208 -25.85 -14.15 -17.22
C TYR A 208 -25.10 -14.78 -18.41
N LYS A 209 -24.85 -14.01 -19.49
CA LYS A 209 -24.11 -14.44 -20.70
C LYS A 209 -22.64 -14.03 -20.71
N GLU A 210 -22.21 -13.13 -19.84
CA GLU A 210 -20.80 -12.80 -19.69
C GLU A 210 -20.24 -13.66 -18.55
N PRO A 211 -19.15 -14.43 -18.77
CA PRO A 211 -18.46 -15.04 -17.65
C PRO A 211 -18.14 -13.91 -16.67
N PRO A 212 -18.41 -14.08 -15.35
CA PRO A 212 -18.17 -13.03 -14.38
C PRO A 212 -16.76 -12.49 -14.61
N LYS A 213 -16.62 -11.17 -14.81
CA LYS A 213 -15.32 -10.52 -14.91
C LYS A 213 -14.50 -11.05 -13.74
N GLU A 214 -13.49 -11.85 -14.03
CA GLU A 214 -12.62 -12.43 -13.01
C GLU A 214 -11.96 -11.24 -12.30
N VAL A 215 -12.57 -10.80 -11.21
CA VAL A 215 -11.94 -9.88 -10.26
C VAL A 215 -10.74 -10.66 -9.78
N CYS A 216 -9.56 -10.35 -10.32
CA CYS A 216 -8.33 -11.14 -10.20
C CYS A 216 -8.26 -11.90 -8.86
N PHE A 217 -8.74 -13.15 -8.85
CA PHE A 217 -8.80 -14.00 -7.65
C PHE A 217 -7.41 -14.45 -7.21
N TYR A 218 -6.38 -14.09 -7.98
CA TYR A 218 -4.97 -14.41 -7.77
C TYR A 218 -4.25 -13.44 -6.83
N ALA A 219 -4.96 -12.54 -6.14
CA ALA A 219 -4.38 -11.93 -4.95
C ALA A 219 -4.31 -13.00 -3.85
N TYR A 220 -3.10 -13.36 -3.41
CA TYR A 220 -2.90 -14.25 -2.26
C TYR A 220 -3.62 -13.68 -1.03
N LYS A 221 -4.76 -14.27 -0.67
CA LYS A 221 -5.50 -13.93 0.55
C LYS A 221 -5.24 -15.01 1.59
N LYS A 222 -4.77 -14.61 2.78
CA LYS A 222 -4.50 -15.51 3.92
C LYS A 222 -5.71 -16.40 4.26
N ILE A 223 -6.93 -15.88 4.10
CA ILE A 223 -8.17 -16.65 4.31
C ILE A 223 -8.31 -17.83 3.35
N ASN A 224 -7.85 -17.73 2.10
CA ASN A 224 -7.93 -18.84 1.15
C ASN A 224 -7.02 -19.98 1.60
N HIS A 225 -5.81 -19.64 2.07
CA HIS A 225 -4.92 -20.65 2.61
C HIS A 225 -5.46 -21.27 3.91
N PHE A 226 -6.14 -20.49 4.76
CA PHE A 226 -6.83 -21.06 5.92
C PHE A 226 -7.95 -22.05 5.52
N LYS A 227 -8.73 -21.73 4.48
CA LYS A 227 -9.73 -22.66 3.91
C LYS A 227 -9.09 -23.91 3.33
N GLU A 228 -7.94 -23.80 2.66
CA GLU A 228 -7.16 -24.95 2.20
C GLU A 228 -6.74 -25.82 3.39
N ILE A 229 -6.25 -25.23 4.48
CA ILE A 229 -5.86 -25.95 5.69
C ILE A 229 -7.05 -26.68 6.32
N LEU A 230 -8.23 -26.07 6.33
CA LEU A 230 -9.48 -26.73 6.77
C LEU A 230 -9.85 -27.91 5.86
N ALA A 231 -9.72 -27.76 4.54
CA ALA A 231 -9.96 -28.84 3.59
C ALA A 231 -8.93 -29.98 3.75
N GLN A 232 -7.65 -29.66 3.95
CA GLN A 232 -6.58 -30.61 4.25
C GLN A 232 -6.85 -31.37 5.55
N PHE A 233 -7.22 -30.64 6.61
CA PHE A 233 -7.55 -31.23 7.90
C PHE A 233 -8.72 -32.23 7.79
N GLN A 234 -9.75 -31.88 7.03
CA GLN A 234 -10.91 -32.74 6.78
C GLN A 234 -10.70 -33.82 5.72
N GLY A 235 -9.51 -33.88 5.08
CA GLY A 235 -9.27 -34.77 3.95
C GLY A 235 -10.18 -34.52 2.74
N LYS A 236 -10.75 -33.32 2.61
CA LYS A 236 -11.62 -32.88 1.49
C LYS A 236 -10.81 -32.30 0.34
N GLU A 237 -9.61 -32.81 0.12
CA GLU A 237 -8.71 -32.34 -0.92
C GLU A 237 -8.96 -33.05 -2.26
N THR A 238 -8.67 -32.35 -3.36
CA THR A 238 -8.78 -32.90 -4.72
C THR A 238 -7.43 -33.33 -5.31
N THR A 239 -6.37 -33.30 -4.51
CA THR A 239 -5.01 -33.66 -4.92
C THR A 239 -4.93 -35.09 -5.41
N GLN A 240 -4.38 -35.29 -6.61
CA GLN A 240 -4.09 -36.63 -7.15
C GLN A 240 -2.79 -37.16 -6.55
N ILE A 241 -2.91 -38.18 -5.71
CA ILE A 241 -1.75 -38.87 -5.11
C ILE A 241 -1.44 -40.12 -5.94
N PRO A 242 -0.20 -40.30 -6.42
CA PRO A 242 0.18 -41.50 -7.16
C PRO A 242 -0.09 -42.77 -6.35
N GLN A 243 -0.66 -43.78 -7.02
CA GLN A 243 -1.03 -45.05 -6.41
C GLN A 243 0.17 -45.75 -5.75
N GLU A 244 1.36 -45.64 -6.36
CA GLU A 244 2.62 -46.18 -5.84
C GLU A 244 2.93 -45.68 -4.42
N VAL A 245 2.67 -44.41 -4.11
CA VAL A 245 2.91 -43.85 -2.78
C VAL A 245 2.01 -44.51 -1.73
N ILE A 246 0.75 -44.75 -2.08
CA ILE A 246 -0.23 -45.42 -1.21
C ILE A 246 0.16 -46.88 -1.02
N GLU A 247 0.58 -47.56 -2.06
CA GLU A 247 1.01 -48.97 -2.01
C GLU A 247 2.28 -49.16 -1.20
N ASN A 248 3.28 -48.31 -1.39
CA ASN A 248 4.51 -48.31 -0.60
C ASN A 248 4.23 -48.04 0.89
N LEU A 249 3.30 -47.13 1.20
CA LEU A 249 2.85 -46.91 2.57
C LEU A 249 2.15 -48.15 3.14
N LYS A 250 1.23 -48.79 2.39
CA LYS A 250 0.56 -50.03 2.82
C LYS A 250 1.56 -51.15 3.09
N TYR A 251 2.56 -51.32 2.22
CA TYR A 251 3.62 -52.30 2.41
C TYR A 251 4.43 -52.02 3.68
N GLN A 252 4.78 -50.75 3.93
CA GLN A 252 5.52 -50.36 5.12
C GLN A 252 4.71 -50.59 6.42
N ILE A 253 3.42 -50.26 6.41
CA ILE A 253 2.49 -50.54 7.53
C ILE A 253 2.45 -52.04 7.83
N LYS A 254 2.32 -52.88 6.78
CA LYS A 254 2.32 -54.34 6.91
C LYS A 254 3.65 -54.89 7.42
N LYS A 255 4.77 -54.32 6.95
CA LYS A 255 6.13 -54.69 7.38
C LYS A 255 6.37 -54.37 8.86
N GLU A 256 5.92 -53.21 9.33
CA GLU A 256 6.04 -52.78 10.73
C GLU A 256 4.93 -53.36 11.64
N ARG A 257 3.96 -54.09 11.06
CA ARG A 257 2.79 -54.67 11.76
C ARG A 257 2.04 -53.63 12.61
N ILE A 258 1.89 -52.42 12.06
CA ILE A 258 1.18 -51.33 12.73
C ILE A 258 -0.32 -51.56 12.58
N ASP A 259 -1.04 -51.53 13.70
CA ASP A 259 -2.49 -51.57 13.71
C ASP A 259 -3.10 -50.24 13.27
N ASN A 260 -4.23 -50.27 12.58
CA ASN A 260 -4.89 -49.08 12.03
C ASN A 260 -5.25 -48.06 13.11
N SER A 261 -5.58 -48.54 14.32
CA SER A 261 -5.89 -47.70 15.49
C SER A 261 -4.72 -46.83 15.94
N LYS A 262 -3.48 -47.25 15.67
CA LYS A 262 -2.24 -46.55 16.07
C LYS A 262 -1.69 -45.63 14.98
N LEU A 263 -2.37 -45.55 13.83
CA LEU A 263 -1.94 -44.76 12.69
C LEU A 263 -2.34 -43.28 12.85
N THR A 264 -1.73 -42.62 13.84
CA THR A 264 -1.88 -41.17 14.08
C THR A 264 -1.15 -40.37 13.00
N TYR A 265 -1.45 -39.07 12.90
CA TYR A 265 -0.75 -38.15 11.99
C TYR A 265 0.78 -38.27 12.11
N TYR A 266 1.29 -38.27 13.35
CA TYR A 266 2.72 -38.36 13.62
C TYR A 266 3.30 -39.72 13.20
N LYS A 267 2.57 -40.82 13.40
CA LYS A 267 3.02 -42.14 12.97
C LYS A 267 3.10 -42.24 11.46
N THR A 268 2.10 -41.73 10.75
CA THR A 268 2.10 -41.67 9.27
C THR A 268 3.24 -40.80 8.76
N LYS A 269 3.51 -39.66 9.40
CA LYS A 269 4.65 -38.79 9.07
C LYS A 269 6.00 -39.49 9.24
N GLU A 270 6.17 -40.28 10.30
CA GLU A 270 7.37 -41.11 10.49
C GLU A 270 7.56 -42.14 9.37
N LEU A 271 6.47 -42.81 8.96
CA LEU A 271 6.50 -43.78 7.86
C LEU A 271 6.88 -43.10 6.54
N PHE A 272 6.28 -41.94 6.23
CA PHE A 272 6.65 -41.19 5.04
C PHE A 272 8.10 -40.69 5.08
N LYS A 273 8.61 -40.30 6.25
CA LYS A 273 10.03 -39.94 6.40
C LYS A 273 10.95 -41.11 6.06
N LYS A 274 10.61 -42.33 6.49
CA LYS A 274 11.38 -43.55 6.15
C LYS A 274 11.35 -43.87 4.66
N LEU A 275 10.23 -43.61 3.99
CA LEU A 275 10.04 -43.81 2.56
C LEU A 275 10.60 -42.67 1.69
N GLY A 276 11.03 -41.55 2.28
CA GLY A 276 11.54 -40.38 1.55
C GLY A 276 10.45 -39.48 0.96
N TYR A 277 9.20 -39.63 1.38
CA TYR A 277 8.02 -38.96 0.81
C TYR A 277 7.63 -37.69 1.58
N ASN A 278 8.56 -36.74 1.69
CA ASN A 278 8.35 -35.51 2.47
C ASN A 278 7.28 -34.57 1.85
N LYS A 279 7.08 -34.63 0.53
CA LYS A 279 6.11 -33.81 -0.21
C LYS A 279 4.66 -34.07 0.20
N TYR A 280 4.36 -35.23 0.78
CA TYR A 280 2.99 -35.65 1.09
C TYR A 280 2.59 -35.43 2.56
N TYR A 281 3.39 -34.70 3.34
CA TYR A 281 3.11 -34.44 4.76
C TYR A 281 1.84 -33.62 5.00
N GLU A 282 1.49 -32.74 4.07
CA GLU A 282 0.27 -31.93 4.14
C GLU A 282 -0.97 -32.78 3.87
N HIS A 283 -0.85 -33.78 2.98
CA HIS A 283 -1.94 -34.66 2.56
C HIS A 283 -2.14 -35.90 3.44
N ILE A 284 -1.55 -35.93 4.65
CA ILE A 284 -1.61 -37.13 5.51
C ILE A 284 -3.04 -37.52 5.84
N ASN A 285 -3.93 -36.56 6.13
CA ASN A 285 -5.33 -36.85 6.45
C ASN A 285 -6.09 -37.41 5.25
N PHE A 286 -5.86 -36.88 4.05
CA PHE A 286 -6.42 -37.43 2.82
C PHE A 286 -5.90 -38.86 2.52
N ILE A 287 -4.62 -39.13 2.76
CA ILE A 287 -4.05 -40.47 2.57
C ILE A 287 -4.61 -41.46 3.61
N LYS A 288 -4.80 -41.03 4.86
CA LYS A 288 -5.45 -41.83 5.90
C LYS A 288 -6.87 -42.23 5.46
N ASP A 289 -7.62 -41.31 4.85
CA ASP A 289 -8.96 -41.61 4.30
C ASP A 289 -8.90 -42.71 3.22
N LYS A 290 -7.92 -42.64 2.30
CA LYS A 290 -7.68 -43.70 1.30
C LYS A 290 -7.26 -45.04 1.90
N LEU A 291 -6.75 -45.07 3.13
CA LEU A 291 -6.45 -46.30 3.89
C LEU A 291 -7.67 -46.83 4.67
N GLY A 292 -8.80 -46.12 4.66
CA GLY A 292 -10.03 -46.47 5.37
C GLY A 292 -10.14 -45.88 6.77
N ILE A 293 -9.26 -44.94 7.15
CA ILE A 293 -9.33 -44.21 8.42
C ILE A 293 -9.98 -42.86 8.15
N LYS A 294 -11.22 -42.69 8.61
CA LYS A 294 -11.98 -41.46 8.39
C LYS A 294 -11.25 -40.25 9.00
N PRO A 295 -11.08 -39.15 8.24
CA PRO A 295 -10.53 -37.91 8.77
C PRO A 295 -11.56 -37.22 9.68
N PRO A 296 -11.13 -36.21 10.47
CA PRO A 296 -12.03 -35.33 11.19
C PRO A 296 -13.00 -34.65 10.25
N ILE A 297 -14.29 -34.69 10.56
CA ILE A 297 -15.31 -33.96 9.79
C ILE A 297 -15.82 -32.84 10.68
N ILE A 298 -15.87 -31.63 10.12
CA ILE A 298 -16.36 -30.41 10.78
C ILE A 298 -17.71 -30.05 10.16
N SER A 299 -18.66 -29.55 10.97
CA SER A 299 -19.93 -29.05 10.46
C SER A 299 -19.73 -27.74 9.68
N GLN A 300 -20.64 -27.46 8.74
CA GLN A 300 -20.55 -26.24 7.94
C GLN A 300 -20.63 -24.96 8.81
N GLU A 301 -21.51 -24.96 9.82
CA GLU A 301 -21.65 -23.85 10.77
C GLU A 301 -20.34 -23.58 11.54
N LEU A 302 -19.64 -24.65 11.95
CA LEU A 302 -18.36 -24.51 12.63
C LEU A 302 -17.26 -24.01 11.67
N GLU A 303 -17.27 -24.47 10.41
CA GLU A 303 -16.33 -24.01 9.39
C GLU A 303 -16.48 -22.50 9.09
N GLU A 304 -17.73 -22.03 8.98
CA GLU A 304 -18.05 -20.61 8.81
C GLU A 304 -17.62 -19.78 10.01
N THR A 305 -17.87 -20.28 11.24
CA THR A 305 -17.44 -19.64 12.48
C THR A 305 -15.92 -19.53 12.56
N LEU A 306 -15.19 -20.60 12.24
CA LEU A 306 -13.72 -20.60 12.18
C LEU A 306 -13.20 -19.60 11.14
N CYS A 307 -13.84 -19.50 9.98
CA CYS A 307 -13.48 -18.52 8.96
C CYS A 307 -13.69 -17.07 9.43
N ASN A 308 -14.79 -16.81 10.14
CA ASN A 308 -15.08 -15.49 10.70
C ASN A 308 -14.05 -15.09 11.76
N PHE A 309 -13.74 -15.99 12.69
CA PHE A 309 -12.69 -15.74 13.70
C PHE A 309 -11.33 -15.54 13.04
N PHE A 310 -11.02 -16.29 11.98
CA PHE A 310 -9.79 -16.08 11.21
C PHE A 310 -9.73 -14.71 10.52
N MET A 311 -10.87 -14.14 10.12
CA MET A 311 -10.91 -12.78 9.57
C MET A 311 -10.68 -11.73 10.65
N GLU A 312 -11.25 -11.92 11.84
CA GLU A 312 -11.11 -11.00 12.97
C GLU A 312 -9.65 -10.89 13.46
N ILE A 313 -8.91 -12.00 13.51
CA ILE A 313 -7.50 -11.99 13.98
C ILE A 313 -6.53 -11.27 13.03
N GLN A 314 -6.89 -11.05 11.76
CA GLN A 314 -5.95 -10.49 10.77
C GLN A 314 -5.54 -9.05 11.11
N TYR A 315 -6.48 -8.24 11.61
CA TYR A 315 -6.22 -6.85 11.99
C TYR A 315 -5.36 -6.74 13.26
N PRO A 316 -5.72 -7.38 14.39
CA PRO A 316 -4.87 -7.41 15.59
C PRO A 316 -3.50 -8.00 15.33
N TYR A 317 -3.41 -9.04 14.49
CA TYR A 317 -2.12 -9.59 14.08
C TYR A 317 -1.26 -8.53 13.40
N ALA A 318 -1.80 -7.79 12.43
CA ALA A 318 -1.03 -6.77 11.70
C ALA A 318 -0.50 -5.65 12.62
N LYS A 319 -1.26 -5.33 13.68
CA LYS A 319 -0.89 -4.32 14.69
C LYS A 319 0.18 -4.82 15.68
N HIS A 320 0.15 -6.10 16.03
CA HIS A 320 1.01 -6.70 17.06
C HIS A 320 2.16 -7.53 16.50
N CYS A 321 2.28 -7.66 15.18
CA CYS A 321 3.36 -8.35 14.50
C CYS A 321 4.71 -7.66 14.78
N PRO A 322 5.74 -8.39 15.26
CA PRO A 322 7.08 -7.83 15.43
C PRO A 322 7.71 -7.39 14.09
N ASP A 323 8.48 -6.30 14.11
CA ASP A 323 9.10 -5.73 12.90
C ASP A 323 10.03 -6.70 12.14
N TYR A 324 10.64 -7.66 12.85
CA TYR A 324 11.52 -8.67 12.25
C TYR A 324 10.75 -9.81 11.56
N ARG A 325 9.43 -9.92 11.77
CA ARG A 325 8.60 -11.02 11.28
C ARG A 325 7.69 -10.55 10.16
N VAL A 326 7.86 -11.14 8.98
CA VAL A 326 7.03 -10.86 7.80
C VAL A 326 5.87 -11.86 7.64
N ASN A 327 6.08 -13.11 8.08
CA ASN A 327 5.13 -14.21 7.88
C ASN A 327 4.07 -14.27 8.99
N PHE A 328 2.84 -14.61 8.60
CA PHE A 328 1.71 -14.82 9.52
C PHE A 328 2.00 -15.91 10.58
N LEU A 329 1.12 -16.03 11.58
CA LEU A 329 1.13 -17.18 12.49
C LEU A 329 0.98 -18.48 11.69
N HIS A 330 1.53 -19.58 12.21
CA HIS A 330 1.41 -20.87 11.56
C HIS A 330 -0.05 -21.30 11.51
N TYR A 331 -0.56 -21.70 10.35
CA TYR A 331 -2.00 -21.92 10.17
C TYR A 331 -2.55 -23.07 11.02
N TYR A 332 -1.82 -24.18 11.20
CA TYR A 332 -2.23 -25.23 12.13
C TYR A 332 -2.18 -24.79 13.60
N TYR A 333 -1.32 -23.82 13.96
CA TYR A 333 -1.31 -23.25 15.30
C TYR A 333 -2.54 -22.38 15.52
N VAL A 334 -2.88 -21.53 14.54
CA VAL A 334 -4.12 -20.73 14.57
C VAL A 334 -5.34 -21.63 14.64
N LEU A 335 -5.40 -22.67 13.81
CA LEU A 335 -6.50 -23.65 13.82
C LEU A 335 -6.65 -24.29 15.21
N TYR A 336 -5.55 -24.73 15.82
CA TYR A 336 -5.54 -25.26 17.19
C TYR A 336 -6.14 -24.27 18.20
N LYS A 337 -5.70 -23.01 18.14
CA LYS A 337 -6.18 -21.96 19.04
C LYS A 337 -7.64 -21.60 18.83
N LEU A 338 -8.12 -21.60 17.60
CA LEU A 338 -9.53 -21.36 17.31
C LEU A 338 -10.42 -22.49 17.84
N PHE A 339 -10.01 -23.75 17.70
CA PHE A 339 -10.73 -24.87 18.33
C PHE A 339 -10.68 -24.82 19.86
N GLU A 340 -9.55 -24.41 20.44
CA GLU A 340 -9.41 -24.22 21.89
C GLU A 340 -10.33 -23.11 22.43
N LEU A 341 -10.54 -22.03 21.66
CA LEU A 341 -11.48 -20.95 21.99
C LEU A 341 -12.95 -21.38 21.89
N LEU A 342 -13.28 -22.24 20.93
CA LEU A 342 -14.63 -22.78 20.74
C LEU A 342 -14.95 -23.98 21.66
N ASP A 343 -14.02 -24.37 22.53
CA ASP A 343 -14.09 -25.55 23.43
C ASP A 343 -14.24 -26.91 22.70
N GLU A 344 -13.85 -26.95 21.42
CA GLU A 344 -13.93 -28.10 20.52
C GLU A 344 -12.69 -29.01 20.69
N LYS A 345 -12.50 -29.51 21.92
CA LYS A 345 -11.26 -30.20 22.34
C LYS A 345 -10.99 -31.53 21.64
N HIS A 346 -11.99 -32.19 21.06
CA HIS A 346 -11.84 -33.49 20.40
C HIS A 346 -11.03 -33.42 19.11
N TYR A 347 -10.95 -32.26 18.45
CA TYR A 347 -10.13 -32.10 17.24
C TYR A 347 -8.64 -31.85 17.54
N LEU A 348 -8.32 -31.33 18.73
CA LEU A 348 -6.97 -30.89 19.10
C LEU A 348 -5.88 -31.98 18.93
N PRO A 349 -6.09 -33.26 19.30
CA PRO A 349 -5.07 -34.30 19.18
C PRO A 349 -4.69 -34.63 17.72
N GLU A 350 -5.56 -34.31 16.77
CA GLU A 350 -5.35 -34.59 15.35
C GLU A 350 -4.62 -33.46 14.61
N ILE A 351 -4.50 -32.28 15.23
CA ILE A 351 -3.89 -31.11 14.61
C ILE A 351 -2.35 -31.24 14.65
N PRO A 352 -1.67 -31.12 13.50
CA PRO A 352 -0.22 -31.28 13.44
C PRO A 352 0.51 -30.03 13.94
N MET A 353 0.68 -29.94 15.26
CA MET A 353 1.40 -28.84 15.92
C MET A 353 2.91 -28.88 15.66
N LEU A 354 3.54 -27.70 15.73
CA LEU A 354 5.00 -27.57 15.65
C LEU A 354 5.66 -28.27 16.84
N LYS A 355 6.83 -28.88 16.61
CA LYS A 355 7.64 -29.52 17.67
C LYS A 355 8.59 -28.57 18.38
N ASP A 356 8.88 -27.42 17.77
CA ASP A 356 9.88 -26.47 18.23
C ASP A 356 9.29 -25.55 19.30
N ARG A 357 9.83 -25.65 20.52
CA ARG A 357 9.32 -24.96 21.71
C ARG A 357 9.48 -23.44 21.60
N GLU A 358 10.60 -22.96 21.06
CA GLU A 358 10.87 -21.52 20.96
C GLU A 358 9.89 -20.85 19.97
N LYS A 359 9.63 -21.51 18.84
CA LYS A 359 8.65 -21.05 17.84
C LYS A 359 7.21 -21.08 18.34
N LEU A 360 6.88 -22.00 19.24
CA LEU A 360 5.57 -22.03 19.89
C LEU A 360 5.44 -20.88 20.89
N ILE A 361 6.46 -20.65 21.71
CA ILE A 361 6.48 -19.51 22.65
C ILE A 361 6.33 -18.19 21.90
N GLU A 362 7.07 -18.00 20.81
CA GLU A 362 6.96 -16.79 20.00
C GLU A 362 5.52 -16.59 19.48
N GLN A 363 4.89 -17.65 18.97
CA GLN A 363 3.50 -17.58 18.50
C GLN A 363 2.50 -17.33 19.62
N ASP A 364 2.67 -17.95 20.79
CA ASP A 364 1.88 -17.69 21.99
C ASP A 364 1.99 -16.22 22.44
N THR A 365 3.18 -15.61 22.35
CA THR A 365 3.33 -14.19 22.72
C THR A 365 2.56 -13.24 21.81
N ILE A 366 2.49 -13.56 20.50
CA ILE A 366 1.71 -12.77 19.54
C ILE A 366 0.22 -13.06 19.74
N TRP A 367 -0.16 -14.33 19.88
CA TRP A 367 -1.54 -14.76 20.11
C TRP A 367 -2.12 -14.13 21.37
N LYS A 368 -1.35 -14.04 22.45
CA LYS A 368 -1.76 -13.36 23.68
C LYS A 368 -2.18 -11.91 23.44
N LYS A 369 -1.41 -11.15 22.66
CA LYS A 369 -1.75 -9.76 22.32
C LYS A 369 -3.00 -9.66 21.45
N ILE A 370 -3.18 -10.61 20.53
CA ILE A 370 -4.40 -10.71 19.71
C ILE A 370 -5.62 -10.98 20.59
N CYS A 371 -5.52 -11.93 21.53
CA CYS A 371 -6.58 -12.22 22.49
C CYS A 371 -6.89 -11.01 23.38
N GLU A 372 -5.88 -10.28 23.85
CA GLU A 372 -6.06 -9.05 24.64
C GLU A 372 -6.79 -7.94 23.87
N GLU A 373 -6.61 -7.83 22.54
CA GLU A 373 -7.30 -6.82 21.73
C GLU A 373 -8.73 -7.23 21.35
N LEU A 374 -8.99 -8.53 21.19
CA LEU A 374 -10.31 -9.07 20.84
C LEU A 374 -11.16 -9.44 22.07
N ASP A 375 -10.67 -9.18 23.29
CA ASP A 375 -11.27 -9.62 24.55
C ASP A 375 -11.53 -11.14 24.61
N TRP A 376 -10.64 -11.93 24.00
CA TRP A 376 -10.71 -13.40 24.00
C TRP A 376 -9.92 -14.01 25.16
N GLU A 377 -10.37 -15.19 25.63
CA GLU A 377 -9.66 -15.94 26.67
C GLU A 377 -8.33 -16.50 26.14
N PHE A 378 -7.20 -16.03 26.67
CA PHE A 378 -5.89 -16.58 26.33
C PHE A 378 -5.57 -17.82 27.15
N LYS A 379 -5.38 -18.95 26.48
CA LYS A 379 -4.84 -20.19 27.07
C LYS A 379 -3.43 -20.43 26.53
N PRO A 380 -2.40 -20.55 27.39
CA PRO A 380 -1.03 -20.85 26.94
C PRO A 380 -0.95 -22.29 26.41
N THR A 381 -0.18 -22.50 25.33
CA THR A 381 0.04 -23.85 24.78
C THR A 381 1.11 -24.62 25.54
N ILE A 382 1.99 -23.90 26.26
CA ILE A 382 3.16 -24.41 27.00
C ILE A 382 3.14 -23.90 28.44
#